data_AF-A0A8B6G6R1-F1
#
_entry.id   AF-A0A8B6G6R1-F1
#
_cell.length_a   1.000
_cell.length_b   1.000
_cell.length_c   1.000
_cell.angle_alpha   90.00
_cell.angle_beta   90.00
_cell.angle_gamma   90.00
#
_symmetry.space_group_name_H-M   'P 1'
#
loop_
_entity.id
_entity.type
_entity.pdbx_description
1 polymer ?
#
loop_
_entity_poly.entity_id
_entity_poly.type
_entity_poly.pdbx_seq_one_letter_code
_entity_poly.pdbx_strand_id
1 'polypeptide(L)'
;MYQGRIEELEAKVKEYEDKFNQHQEVNDVNKEKNKVLIDRLQEEKAMIEVKLQTLETDTKKYRSRADKAEESLSDVQCQLQKQLDTANKIISDKLPFIDTKNRDLNGLNLPTHDRKHQLRARELVSQTANHLTDMVQALSNFFTYSEQRSKIYPAECISEPMSPVNIQYCKYLHENVQYLRPLEQSFKVFLSTLNEDTLTTLETATDLQIFSRKFNTCIEYFNKLLPYQLLSIEEECAVSSCTSTLETKNRDLHKSFKHLNQVFNKLQSYISLLASQSSKSCPHPKINHPRFFTLLCQVLKDLDHAVRDVSKHYNSKVSLEHQLPTASQKLKTTDECVVSSLISLVTCTSKLSSFLSGNIDFFSQTGGYRTRGSSIGNDPTMEGPRSNPATVQFRQKAANYLGLLTIPCPDSVPHKTAVQNRKTLLSSAESKEGLSKQLTTFQQRVGRLEQDKEHYMLELQLLQIKYDNEIQKVKKIEKELQEIKRRSQRTDSIEDNITIVMPSASTSETQSKPSVLTSQ
;
A
#
# COMPACT_ATOMS: atom_id res chain seq x y z
N MET A 1 69.27 136.19 45.82
CA MET A 1 67.86 135.78 45.57
C MET A 1 67.68 134.87 44.34
N TYR A 2 68.74 134.57 43.56
CA TYR A 2 68.66 133.68 42.38
C TYR A 2 69.12 132.23 42.65
N GLN A 3 69.92 131.97 43.69
CA GLN A 3 70.45 130.63 43.99
C GLN A 3 69.37 129.60 44.37
N GLY A 4 68.43 129.96 45.27
CA GLY A 4 67.38 129.03 45.71
C GLY A 4 66.34 128.69 44.64
N ARG A 5 66.15 129.55 43.64
CA ARG A 5 65.30 129.27 42.47
C ARG A 5 65.98 128.29 41.51
N ILE A 6 67.31 128.35 41.41
CA ILE A 6 68.13 127.43 40.61
C ILE A 6 68.10 126.03 41.23
N GLU A 7 68.31 125.90 42.55
CA GLU A 7 68.23 124.60 43.23
C GLU A 7 66.83 123.96 43.15
N GLU A 8 65.75 124.75 43.27
CA GLU A 8 64.38 124.24 43.10
C GLU A 8 64.10 123.79 41.66
N LEU A 9 64.65 124.49 40.66
CA LEU A 9 64.57 124.11 39.25
C LEU A 9 65.42 122.88 38.95
N GLU A 10 66.62 122.75 39.51
CA GLU A 10 67.48 121.56 39.38
C GLU A 10 66.83 120.33 40.01
N ALA A 11 66.20 120.48 41.18
CA ALA A 11 65.45 119.40 41.82
C ALA A 11 64.24 118.96 40.97
N LYS A 12 63.50 119.92 40.39
CA LYS A 12 62.40 119.63 39.46
C LYS A 12 62.87 118.97 38.17
N VAL A 13 63.98 119.44 37.58
CA VAL A 13 64.58 118.82 36.39
C VAL A 13 64.95 117.37 36.69
N LYS A 14 65.62 117.11 37.82
CA LYS A 14 65.98 115.75 38.22
C LYS A 14 64.75 114.86 38.46
N GLU A 15 63.70 115.39 39.09
CA GLU A 15 62.44 114.67 39.27
C GLU A 15 61.75 114.35 37.93
N TYR A 16 61.78 115.29 36.97
CA TYR A 16 61.25 115.06 35.62
C TYR A 16 62.11 114.10 34.80
N GLU A 17 63.43 114.13 34.94
CA GLU A 17 64.36 113.19 34.30
C GLU A 17 64.16 111.77 34.84
N ASP A 18 64.05 111.60 36.16
CA ASP A 18 63.78 110.31 36.79
C ASP A 18 62.41 109.74 36.36
N LYS A 19 61.36 110.58 36.36
CA LYS A 19 60.03 110.19 35.86
C LYS A 19 60.04 109.86 34.37
N PHE A 20 60.77 110.64 33.55
CA PHE A 20 60.89 110.40 32.12
C PHE A 20 61.61 109.08 31.85
N ASN A 21 62.72 108.81 32.53
CA ASN A 21 63.46 107.56 32.43
C ASN A 21 62.60 106.36 32.85
N GLN A 22 61.83 106.48 33.93
CA GLN A 22 60.90 105.44 34.37
C GLN A 22 59.78 105.20 33.36
N HIS A 23 59.19 106.27 32.81
CA HIS A 23 58.19 106.16 31.74
C HIS A 23 58.77 105.56 30.46
N GLN A 24 60.00 105.92 30.11
CA GLN A 24 60.70 105.40 28.94
C GLN A 24 60.98 103.90 29.09
N GLU A 25 61.45 103.46 30.26
CA GLU A 25 61.67 102.05 30.57
C GLU A 25 60.37 101.23 30.51
N VAL A 26 59.29 101.72 31.13
CA VAL A 26 57.96 101.06 31.05
C VAL A 26 57.47 101.01 29.60
N ASN A 27 57.65 102.07 28.83
CA ASN A 27 57.25 102.13 27.43
C ASN A 27 58.04 101.13 26.58
N ASP A 28 59.34 100.99 26.81
CA ASP A 28 60.19 100.07 26.06
C ASP A 28 59.90 98.59 26.44
N VAL A 29 59.65 98.30 27.72
CA VAL A 29 59.13 97.00 28.16
C VAL A 29 57.76 96.70 27.52
N ASN A 30 56.88 97.68 27.43
CA ASN A 30 55.55 97.49 26.83
C ASN A 30 55.62 97.31 25.31
N LYS A 31 56.53 98.02 24.62
CA LYS A 31 56.80 97.81 23.19
C LYS A 31 57.29 96.39 22.93
N GLU A 32 58.23 95.89 23.73
CA GLU A 32 58.74 94.53 23.54
C GLU A 32 57.66 93.47 23.81
N LYS A 33 56.85 93.65 24.87
CA LYS A 33 55.68 92.78 25.13
C LYS A 33 54.67 92.80 23.98
N ASN A 34 54.35 93.98 23.46
CA ASN A 34 53.43 94.12 22.33
C ASN A 34 53.98 93.47 21.06
N LYS A 35 55.30 93.59 20.81
CA LYS A 35 55.97 92.96 19.69
C LYS A 35 55.87 91.43 19.75
N VAL A 36 56.20 90.83 20.91
CA VAL A 36 56.06 89.38 21.13
C VAL A 36 54.61 88.91 20.95
N LEU A 37 53.63 89.69 21.41
CA LEU A 37 52.21 89.38 21.23
C LEU A 37 51.80 89.43 19.75
N ILE A 38 52.26 90.43 19.01
CA ILE A 38 52.00 90.57 17.57
C ILE A 38 52.60 89.38 16.82
N ASP A 39 53.84 88.99 17.12
CA ASP A 39 54.50 87.86 16.47
C ASP A 39 53.75 86.54 16.73
N ARG A 40 53.32 86.31 17.98
CA ARG A 40 52.48 85.14 18.32
C ARG A 40 51.15 85.15 17.57
N LEU A 41 50.47 86.31 17.50
CA LEU A 41 49.20 86.43 16.79
C LEU A 41 49.36 86.24 15.27
N GLN A 42 50.48 86.66 14.70
CA GLN A 42 50.79 86.41 13.29
C GLN A 42 51.03 84.91 13.02
N GLU A 43 51.73 84.22 13.92
CA GLU A 43 51.94 82.77 13.84
C GLU A 43 50.61 82.00 13.97
N GLU A 44 49.77 82.36 14.96
CA GLU A 44 48.44 81.77 15.13
C GLU A 44 47.54 82.01 13.92
N LYS A 45 47.56 83.23 13.35
CA LYS A 45 46.83 83.55 12.12
C LYS A 45 47.27 82.67 10.95
N ALA A 46 48.58 82.52 10.73
CA ALA A 46 49.10 81.67 9.66
C ALA A 46 48.70 80.19 9.85
N MET A 47 48.75 79.69 11.07
CA MET A 47 48.29 78.33 11.39
C MET A 47 46.79 78.13 11.11
N ILE A 48 45.96 79.11 11.45
CA ILE A 48 44.52 79.06 11.19
C ILE A 48 44.23 79.12 9.68
N GLU A 49 44.93 79.96 8.92
CA GLU A 49 44.78 80.06 7.46
C GLU A 49 45.10 78.72 6.77
N VAL A 50 46.18 78.04 7.18
CA VAL A 50 46.53 76.71 6.65
C VAL A 50 45.47 75.67 7.00
N LYS A 51 44.98 75.66 8.25
CA LYS A 51 43.88 74.77 8.67
C LYS A 51 42.60 75.02 7.86
N LEU A 52 42.27 76.28 7.62
CA LEU A 52 41.08 76.68 6.87
C LEU A 52 41.18 76.22 5.41
N GLN A 53 42.32 76.44 4.75
CA GLN A 53 42.55 75.93 3.39
C GLN A 53 42.46 74.40 3.33
N THR A 54 43.02 73.70 4.32
CA THR A 54 42.96 72.23 4.37
C THR A 54 41.50 71.76 4.49
N LEU A 55 40.72 72.34 5.41
CA LEU A 55 39.31 72.01 5.58
C LEU A 55 38.46 72.34 4.35
N GLU A 56 38.75 73.43 3.64
CA GLU A 56 38.08 73.76 2.39
C GLU A 56 38.35 72.71 1.30
N THR A 57 39.60 72.24 1.19
CA THR A 57 39.94 71.20 0.21
C THR A 57 39.28 69.87 0.53
N ASP A 58 39.24 69.48 1.81
CA ASP A 58 38.61 68.22 2.22
C ASP A 58 37.08 68.29 2.09
N THR A 59 36.46 69.43 2.41
CA THR A 59 35.02 69.67 2.17
C THR A 59 34.66 69.49 0.70
N LYS A 60 35.48 70.02 -0.22
CA LYS A 60 35.27 69.82 -1.67
C LYS A 60 35.40 68.34 -2.08
N LYS A 61 36.36 67.60 -1.52
CA LYS A 61 36.51 66.16 -1.77
C LYS A 61 35.31 65.36 -1.26
N TYR A 62 34.85 65.63 -0.03
CA TYR A 62 33.69 64.95 0.54
C TYR A 62 32.42 65.23 -0.25
N ARG A 63 32.21 66.46 -0.70
CA ARG A 63 31.09 66.83 -1.57
C ARG A 63 31.13 66.05 -2.88
N SER A 64 32.26 66.03 -3.58
CA SER A 64 32.40 65.27 -4.83
C SER A 64 32.18 63.76 -4.63
N ARG A 65 32.57 63.20 -3.47
CA ARG A 65 32.29 61.80 -3.14
C ARG A 65 30.81 61.55 -2.86
N ALA A 66 30.11 62.48 -2.21
CA ALA A 66 28.68 62.40 -1.98
C ALA A 66 27.91 62.43 -3.30
N ASP A 67 28.25 63.37 -4.20
CA ASP A 67 27.61 63.51 -5.51
C ASP A 67 27.73 62.20 -6.34
N LYS A 68 28.92 61.58 -6.36
CA LYS A 68 29.16 60.30 -7.05
C LYS A 68 28.36 59.14 -6.43
N ALA A 69 28.19 59.14 -5.12
CA ALA A 69 27.42 58.10 -4.43
C ALA A 69 25.92 58.24 -4.71
N GLU A 70 25.41 59.47 -4.78
CA GLU A 70 24.02 59.78 -5.12
C GLU A 70 23.70 59.39 -6.58
N GLU A 71 24.61 59.71 -7.51
CA GLU A 71 24.49 59.29 -8.92
C GLU A 71 24.47 57.75 -9.05
N SER A 72 25.39 57.06 -8.36
CA SER A 72 25.43 55.60 -8.37
C SER A 72 24.16 54.97 -7.77
N LEU A 73 23.59 55.57 -6.72
CA LEU A 73 22.36 55.09 -6.09
C LEU A 73 21.15 55.27 -7.01
N SER A 74 21.06 56.41 -7.70
CA SER A 74 20.04 56.68 -8.72
C SER A 74 20.09 55.66 -9.86
N ASP A 75 21.30 55.33 -10.35
CA ASP A 75 21.50 54.32 -11.39
C ASP A 75 21.04 52.92 -10.94
N VAL A 76 21.42 52.50 -9.73
CA VAL A 76 21.00 51.21 -9.17
C VAL A 76 19.48 51.17 -8.99
N GLN A 77 18.86 52.24 -8.49
CA GLN A 77 17.42 52.31 -8.33
C GLN A 77 16.69 52.20 -9.68
N CYS A 78 17.18 52.89 -10.71
CA CYS A 78 16.64 52.80 -12.07
C CYS A 78 16.77 51.37 -12.65
N GLN A 79 17.91 50.71 -12.45
CA GLN A 79 18.11 49.32 -12.87
C GLN A 79 17.18 48.35 -12.15
N LEU A 80 17.05 48.48 -10.82
CA LEU A 80 16.15 47.64 -10.02
C LEU A 80 14.69 47.83 -10.43
N GLN A 81 14.27 49.07 -10.68
CA GLN A 81 12.91 49.34 -11.15
C GLN A 81 12.65 48.69 -12.51
N LYS A 82 13.59 48.82 -13.46
CA LYS A 82 13.48 48.15 -14.77
C LYS A 82 13.42 46.63 -14.65
N GLN A 83 14.19 46.04 -13.75
CA GLN A 83 14.15 44.60 -13.47
C GLN A 83 12.80 44.18 -12.88
N LEU A 84 12.26 44.96 -11.94
CA LEU A 84 10.95 44.72 -11.33
C LEU A 84 9.83 44.82 -12.35
N ASP A 85 9.85 45.85 -13.20
CA ASP A 85 8.85 46.04 -14.27
C ASP A 85 8.92 44.90 -15.29
N THR A 86 10.14 44.46 -15.64
CA THR A 86 10.34 43.31 -16.53
C THR A 86 9.81 42.02 -15.91
N ALA A 87 10.08 41.77 -14.63
CA ALA A 87 9.57 40.61 -13.91
C ALA A 87 8.04 40.61 -13.84
N ASN A 88 7.44 41.75 -13.50
CA ASN A 88 5.98 41.92 -13.47
C ASN A 88 5.34 41.71 -14.84
N LYS A 89 5.97 42.21 -15.91
CA LYS A 89 5.51 42.00 -17.28
C LYS A 89 5.60 40.53 -17.69
N ILE A 90 6.69 39.84 -17.33
CA ILE A 90 6.80 38.38 -17.54
C ILE A 90 5.71 37.63 -16.77
N ILE A 91 5.41 38.05 -15.53
CA ILE A 91 4.36 37.45 -14.72
C ILE A 91 2.98 37.66 -15.36
N SER A 92 2.69 38.86 -15.87
CA SER A 92 1.42 39.14 -16.53
C SER A 92 1.27 38.43 -17.88
N ASP A 93 2.32 38.48 -18.72
CA ASP A 93 2.21 38.12 -20.13
C ASP A 93 2.59 36.65 -20.42
N LYS A 94 3.43 36.05 -19.57
CA LYS A 94 4.07 34.74 -19.85
C LYS A 94 3.76 33.66 -18.82
N LEU A 95 3.18 33.97 -17.66
CA LEU A 95 2.71 32.92 -16.75
C LEU A 95 1.34 32.42 -17.22
N PRO A 96 1.20 31.13 -17.58
CA PRO A 96 -0.10 30.56 -17.87
C PRO A 96 -0.96 30.54 -16.60
N PHE A 97 -2.28 30.61 -16.82
CA PHE A 97 -3.37 30.45 -15.84
C PHE A 97 -2.94 29.74 -14.52
N ILE A 98 -2.89 30.51 -13.44
CA ILE A 98 -2.52 30.02 -12.10
C ILE A 98 -3.78 29.43 -11.45
N ASP A 99 -4.07 28.16 -11.72
CA ASP A 99 -5.19 27.40 -11.11
C ASP A 99 -4.87 26.87 -9.70
N THR A 100 -4.15 27.65 -8.90
CA THR A 100 -3.70 27.19 -7.58
C THR A 100 -4.74 27.42 -6.50
N LYS A 101 -5.90 28.03 -6.83
CA LYS A 101 -6.99 28.29 -5.88
C LYS A 101 -7.71 27.01 -5.45
N ASN A 102 -7.80 26.00 -6.32
CA ASN A 102 -8.50 24.75 -5.98
C ASN A 102 -7.52 23.67 -5.49
N ARG A 103 -7.51 23.44 -4.17
CA ARG A 103 -6.62 22.47 -3.52
C ARG A 103 -6.81 21.03 -4.00
N ASP A 104 -8.04 20.61 -4.27
CA ASP A 104 -8.33 19.23 -4.66
C ASP A 104 -7.81 18.92 -6.06
N LEU A 105 -7.86 19.91 -6.95
CA LEU A 105 -7.25 19.83 -8.29
C LEU A 105 -5.73 19.91 -8.21
N ASN A 106 -5.16 20.76 -7.33
CA ASN A 106 -3.72 20.81 -7.11
C ASN A 106 -3.13 19.47 -6.63
N GLY A 107 -3.91 18.67 -5.89
CA GLY A 107 -3.49 17.34 -5.46
C GLY A 107 -3.34 16.32 -6.59
N LEU A 108 -3.85 16.62 -7.79
CA LEU A 108 -3.63 15.81 -9.00
C LEU A 108 -2.32 16.17 -9.72
N ASN A 109 -1.66 17.26 -9.34
CA ASN A 109 -0.39 17.66 -9.93
C ASN A 109 0.70 16.62 -9.65
N LEU A 110 1.60 16.45 -10.62
CA LEU A 110 2.77 15.58 -10.49
C LEU A 110 3.66 16.08 -9.33
N PRO A 111 3.84 15.29 -8.26
CA PRO A 111 4.68 15.71 -7.15
C PRO A 111 6.17 15.59 -7.53
N THR A 112 7.01 16.45 -6.95
CA THR A 112 8.47 16.31 -7.11
C THR A 112 8.95 14.98 -6.56
N HIS A 113 9.73 14.25 -7.35
CA HIS A 113 10.31 12.98 -6.95
C HIS A 113 11.57 13.21 -6.10
N ASP A 114 11.59 12.66 -4.89
CA ASP A 114 12.78 12.60 -4.04
C ASP A 114 13.27 11.15 -3.96
N ARG A 115 14.21 10.79 -4.84
CA ARG A 115 14.76 9.44 -4.93
C ARG A 115 15.37 8.97 -3.60
N LYS A 116 16.02 9.85 -2.83
CA LYS A 116 16.66 9.49 -1.56
C LYS A 116 15.61 9.09 -0.53
N HIS A 117 14.55 9.88 -0.40
CA HIS A 117 13.43 9.57 0.48
C HIS A 117 12.73 8.26 0.08
N GLN A 118 12.52 8.03 -1.23
CA GLN A 118 11.88 6.80 -1.74
C GLN A 118 12.71 5.54 -1.46
N LEU A 119 14.02 5.59 -1.70
CA LEU A 119 14.92 4.49 -1.38
C LEU A 119 14.89 4.16 0.12
N ARG A 120 14.93 5.19 0.98
CA ARG A 120 14.84 5.00 2.43
C ARG A 120 13.48 4.43 2.85
N ALA A 121 12.38 4.92 2.31
CA ALA A 121 11.05 4.38 2.58
C ALA A 121 10.95 2.90 2.21
N ARG A 122 11.43 2.52 1.01
CA ARG A 122 11.47 1.13 0.55
C ARG A 122 12.33 0.25 1.45
N GLU A 123 13.50 0.73 1.86
CA GLU A 123 14.40 0.03 2.79
C GLU A 123 13.68 -0.26 4.12
N LEU A 124 13.00 0.74 4.70
CA LEU A 124 12.28 0.60 5.96
C LEU A 124 11.07 -0.33 5.85
N VAL A 125 10.31 -0.25 4.76
CA VAL A 125 9.19 -1.19 4.51
C VAL A 125 9.72 -2.60 4.29
N SER A 126 10.87 -2.78 3.63
CA SER A 126 11.54 -4.07 3.46
C SER A 126 11.94 -4.67 4.81
N GLN A 127 12.56 -3.88 5.70
CA GLN A 127 12.89 -4.31 7.06
C GLN A 127 11.63 -4.69 7.85
N THR A 128 10.55 -3.91 7.72
CA THR A 128 9.25 -4.22 8.33
C THR A 128 8.67 -5.54 7.81
N ALA A 129 8.81 -5.83 6.51
CA ALA A 129 8.35 -7.08 5.90
C ALA A 129 9.11 -8.29 6.45
N ASN A 130 10.41 -8.16 6.69
CA ASN A 130 11.22 -9.20 7.32
C ASN A 130 10.77 -9.43 8.77
N HIS A 131 10.60 -8.37 9.57
CA HIS A 131 10.09 -8.48 10.94
C HIS A 131 8.70 -9.12 11.01
N LEU A 132 7.81 -8.78 10.07
CA LEU A 132 6.49 -9.40 9.97
C LEU A 132 6.58 -10.88 9.62
N THR A 133 7.47 -11.26 8.70
CA THR A 133 7.70 -12.65 8.31
C THR A 133 8.17 -13.48 9.50
N ASP A 134 9.16 -12.96 10.25
CA ASP A 134 9.67 -13.61 11.47
C ASP A 134 8.55 -13.76 12.52
N MET A 135 7.74 -12.72 12.72
CA MET A 135 6.62 -12.74 13.67
C MET A 135 5.53 -13.75 13.26
N VAL A 136 5.19 -13.82 11.98
CA VAL A 136 4.22 -14.79 11.44
C VAL A 136 4.72 -16.22 11.65
N GLN A 137 6.01 -16.49 11.41
CA GLN A 137 6.60 -17.79 11.65
C GLN A 137 6.57 -18.16 13.15
N ALA A 138 6.92 -17.21 14.02
CA ALA A 138 6.92 -17.43 15.47
C ALA A 138 5.49 -17.67 16.01
N LEU A 139 4.49 -16.94 15.51
CA LEU A 139 3.07 -17.15 15.84
C LEU A 139 2.57 -18.52 15.35
N SER A 140 2.91 -18.89 14.11
CA SER A 140 2.55 -20.19 13.53
C SER A 140 3.10 -21.35 14.37
N ASN A 141 4.37 -21.27 14.76
CA ASN A 141 5.01 -22.24 15.65
C ASN A 141 4.29 -22.29 17.01
N PHE A 142 4.02 -21.12 17.61
CA PHE A 142 3.33 -21.02 18.88
C PHE A 142 1.95 -21.69 18.85
N PHE A 143 1.13 -21.42 17.83
CA PHE A 143 -0.19 -22.04 17.71
C PHE A 143 -0.09 -23.54 17.44
N THR A 144 0.85 -23.98 16.61
CA THR A 144 1.07 -25.39 16.30
C THR A 144 1.47 -26.18 17.56
N TYR A 145 2.42 -25.68 18.35
CA TYR A 145 2.84 -26.35 19.58
C TYR A 145 1.81 -26.23 20.70
N SER A 146 1.05 -25.12 20.75
CA SER A 146 -0.10 -25.00 21.66
C SER A 146 -1.19 -26.03 21.34
N GLU A 147 -1.42 -26.32 20.05
CA GLU A 147 -2.38 -27.35 19.60
C GLU A 147 -1.92 -28.73 20.06
N GLN A 148 -0.64 -29.04 19.84
CA GLN A 148 -0.04 -30.30 20.28
C GLN A 148 -0.13 -30.47 21.80
N ARG A 149 0.17 -29.41 22.55
CA ARG A 149 0.10 -29.42 24.02
C ARG A 149 -1.33 -29.66 24.52
N SER A 150 -2.31 -28.97 23.94
CA SER A 150 -3.71 -29.08 24.36
C SER A 150 -4.29 -30.50 24.13
N LYS A 151 -3.66 -31.29 23.25
CA LYS A 151 -3.97 -32.72 23.03
C LYS A 151 -3.27 -33.66 24.03
N ILE A 152 -2.30 -33.17 24.79
CA ILE A 152 -1.50 -33.96 25.74
C ILE A 152 -1.95 -33.69 27.19
N TYR A 153 -2.29 -32.44 27.51
CA TYR A 153 -2.68 -31.99 28.85
C TYR A 153 -3.88 -31.05 28.75
N PRO A 154 -4.93 -31.14 29.60
CA PRO A 154 -4.98 -31.82 30.91
C PRO A 154 -5.26 -33.33 30.91
N ALA A 155 -5.81 -33.87 29.83
CA ALA A 155 -6.04 -35.31 29.68
C ALA A 155 -4.99 -35.91 28.74
N GLU A 156 -4.22 -36.88 29.20
CA GLU A 156 -3.47 -37.72 28.26
C GLU A 156 -4.52 -38.46 27.42
N CYS A 157 -4.58 -38.17 26.13
CA CYS A 157 -5.56 -38.69 25.15
C CYS A 157 -5.66 -40.23 25.06
N ILE A 158 -4.93 -40.95 25.91
CA ILE A 158 -4.86 -42.39 26.10
C ILE A 158 -5.88 -42.87 27.17
N SER A 159 -6.18 -42.06 28.20
CA SER A 159 -7.02 -42.47 29.35
C SER A 159 -8.35 -41.72 29.45
N GLU A 160 -8.43 -40.47 29.00
CA GLU A 160 -9.66 -39.66 29.05
C GLU A 160 -9.89 -38.93 27.71
N PRO A 161 -11.16 -38.88 27.23
CA PRO A 161 -11.48 -38.13 26.03
C PRO A 161 -11.28 -36.63 26.26
N MET A 162 -10.76 -35.94 25.24
CA MET A 162 -10.52 -34.50 25.30
C MET A 162 -11.84 -33.72 25.49
N SER A 163 -11.80 -32.66 26.29
CA SER A 163 -12.98 -31.83 26.57
C SER A 163 -13.53 -31.18 25.30
N PRO A 164 -14.85 -30.89 25.23
CA PRO A 164 -15.44 -30.16 24.11
C PRO A 164 -14.77 -28.81 23.84
N VAL A 165 -14.30 -28.14 24.90
CA VAL A 165 -13.56 -26.87 24.81
C VAL A 165 -12.23 -27.08 24.11
N ASN A 166 -11.41 -28.05 24.55
CA ASN A 166 -10.10 -28.29 23.96
C ASN A 166 -10.18 -28.86 22.53
N ILE A 167 -11.23 -29.62 22.20
CA ILE A 167 -11.52 -30.01 20.81
C ILE A 167 -11.74 -28.76 19.94
N GLN A 168 -12.58 -27.84 20.40
CA GLN A 168 -12.88 -26.62 19.67
C GLN A 168 -11.67 -25.67 19.59
N TYR A 169 -10.88 -25.59 20.67
CA TYR A 169 -9.63 -24.83 20.73
C TYR A 169 -8.60 -25.37 19.72
N CYS A 170 -8.34 -26.68 19.73
CA CYS A 170 -7.43 -27.32 18.78
C CYS A 170 -7.87 -27.09 17.33
N LYS A 171 -9.18 -27.18 17.04
CA LYS A 171 -9.70 -26.87 15.71
C LYS A 171 -9.36 -25.45 15.28
N TYR A 172 -9.56 -24.46 16.13
CA TYR A 172 -9.23 -23.07 15.82
C TYR A 172 -7.73 -22.81 15.75
N LEU A 173 -6.92 -23.47 16.57
CA LEU A 173 -5.46 -23.40 16.45
C LEU A 173 -4.98 -23.96 15.11
N HIS A 174 -5.56 -25.06 14.63
CA HIS A 174 -5.20 -25.66 13.34
C HIS A 174 -5.51 -24.72 12.15
N GLU A 175 -6.54 -23.89 12.26
CA GLU A 175 -6.92 -22.90 11.23
C GLU A 175 -5.91 -21.73 11.09
N ASN A 176 -4.88 -21.61 11.94
CA ASN A 176 -4.00 -20.43 12.03
C ASN A 176 -3.38 -19.98 10.69
N VAL A 177 -2.95 -20.93 9.86
CA VAL A 177 -2.23 -20.64 8.60
C VAL A 177 -3.13 -19.88 7.62
N GLN A 178 -4.46 -20.07 7.69
CA GLN A 178 -5.43 -19.39 6.85
C GLN A 178 -5.51 -17.88 7.13
N TYR A 179 -5.08 -17.44 8.31
CA TYR A 179 -5.09 -16.04 8.72
C TYR A 179 -3.70 -15.41 8.64
N LEU A 180 -2.67 -16.14 9.07
CA LEU A 180 -1.29 -15.65 9.11
C LEU A 180 -0.65 -15.54 7.71
N ARG A 181 -0.90 -16.49 6.81
CA ARG A 181 -0.28 -16.49 5.47
C ARG A 181 -0.80 -15.35 4.58
N PRO A 182 -2.12 -15.06 4.51
CA PRO A 182 -2.60 -13.91 3.74
C PRO A 182 -2.11 -12.56 4.29
N LEU A 183 -1.92 -12.47 5.61
CA LEU A 183 -1.33 -11.29 6.25
C LEU A 183 0.08 -11.03 5.72
N GLU A 184 0.96 -12.02 5.79
CA GLU A 184 2.35 -11.94 5.29
C GLU A 184 2.40 -11.62 3.79
N GLN A 185 1.61 -12.35 2.99
CA GLN A 185 1.56 -12.18 1.54
C GLN A 185 1.10 -10.78 1.13
N SER A 186 0.08 -10.24 1.80
CA SER A 186 -0.44 -8.91 1.48
C SER A 186 0.60 -7.81 1.71
N PHE A 187 1.44 -7.92 2.74
CA PHE A 187 2.52 -6.97 3.00
C PHE A 187 3.67 -7.12 2.00
N LYS A 188 4.00 -8.35 1.58
CA LYS A 188 4.98 -8.61 0.51
C LYS A 188 4.54 -8.03 -0.84
N VAL A 189 3.25 -8.14 -1.16
CA VAL A 189 2.66 -7.49 -2.35
C VAL A 189 2.80 -5.97 -2.23
N PHE A 190 2.46 -5.37 -1.09
CA PHE A 190 2.67 -3.95 -0.86
C PHE A 190 4.14 -3.54 -1.08
N LEU A 191 5.11 -4.25 -0.50
CA LEU A 191 6.53 -3.99 -0.72
C LEU A 191 6.91 -4.04 -2.21
N SER A 192 6.36 -4.98 -2.99
CA SER A 192 6.65 -5.11 -4.43
C SER A 192 6.14 -3.92 -5.26
N THR A 193 5.20 -3.14 -4.74
CA THR A 193 4.68 -1.93 -5.41
C THR A 193 5.57 -0.69 -5.20
N LEU A 194 6.51 -0.77 -4.25
CA LEU A 194 7.44 0.32 -3.93
C LEU A 194 8.63 0.30 -4.89
N ASN A 195 8.55 1.08 -5.96
CA ASN A 195 9.60 1.22 -6.97
C ASN A 195 10.40 2.51 -6.76
N GLU A 196 11.63 2.55 -7.29
CA GLU A 196 12.47 3.76 -7.18
C GLU A 196 11.84 4.97 -7.85
N ASP A 197 11.07 4.76 -8.92
CA ASP A 197 10.45 5.82 -9.74
C ASP A 197 9.04 6.21 -9.27
N THR A 198 8.48 5.50 -8.28
CA THR A 198 7.16 5.79 -7.73
C THR A 198 7.26 6.65 -6.48
N LEU A 199 6.50 7.75 -6.45
CA LEU A 199 6.30 8.51 -5.23
C LEU A 199 5.43 7.70 -4.27
N THR A 200 6.07 7.12 -3.26
CA THR A 200 5.41 6.46 -2.13
C THR A 200 5.26 7.45 -1.00
N THR A 201 4.01 7.71 -0.64
CA THR A 201 3.56 8.53 0.49
C THR A 201 2.39 7.80 1.13
N LEU A 202 2.00 8.15 2.35
CA LEU A 202 0.85 7.51 2.99
C LEU A 202 -0.44 7.67 2.18
N GLU A 203 -0.59 8.78 1.43
CA GLU A 203 -1.74 9.01 0.57
C GLU A 203 -1.72 8.16 -0.70
N THR A 204 -0.53 7.84 -1.22
CA THR A 204 -0.36 7.05 -2.45
C THR A 204 -0.20 5.55 -2.17
N ALA A 205 -0.02 5.14 -0.91
CA ALA A 205 0.09 3.75 -0.47
C ALA A 205 -1.28 3.04 -0.43
N THR A 206 -1.91 2.84 -1.59
CA THR A 206 -3.24 2.22 -1.68
C THR A 206 -3.24 0.76 -1.23
N ASP A 207 -2.18 0.01 -1.54
CA ASP A 207 -2.10 -1.43 -1.21
C ASP A 207 -1.91 -1.69 0.29
N LEU A 208 -1.53 -0.67 1.07
CA LEU A 208 -1.52 -0.75 2.53
C LEU A 208 -2.93 -1.00 3.10
N GLN A 209 -3.99 -0.61 2.40
CA GLN A 209 -5.37 -0.93 2.78
C GLN A 209 -5.67 -2.42 2.70
N ILE A 210 -5.09 -3.12 1.71
CA ILE A 210 -5.27 -4.56 1.56
C ILE A 210 -4.60 -5.27 2.75
N PHE A 211 -3.38 -4.85 3.10
CA PHE A 211 -2.70 -5.34 4.29
C PHE A 211 -3.50 -5.08 5.56
N SER A 212 -3.98 -3.85 5.77
CA SER A 212 -4.78 -3.51 6.95
C SER A 212 -6.03 -4.38 7.09
N ARG A 213 -6.75 -4.66 5.99
CA ARG A 213 -7.89 -5.59 6.03
C ARG A 213 -7.48 -7.00 6.44
N LYS A 214 -6.38 -7.52 5.90
CA LYS A 214 -5.86 -8.85 6.27
C LYS A 214 -5.38 -8.89 7.72
N PHE A 215 -4.75 -7.82 8.22
CA PHE A 215 -4.41 -7.67 9.63
C PHE A 215 -5.66 -7.69 10.50
N ASN A 216 -6.70 -6.94 10.15
CA ASN A 216 -7.98 -6.94 10.88
C ASN A 216 -8.58 -8.35 11.00
N THR A 217 -8.64 -9.09 9.89
CA THR A 217 -9.11 -10.48 9.89
C THR A 217 -8.26 -11.41 10.77
N CYS A 218 -6.94 -11.18 10.86
CA CYS A 218 -6.07 -11.92 11.77
C CYS A 218 -6.37 -11.60 13.25
N ILE A 219 -6.68 -10.34 13.57
CA ILE A 219 -7.00 -9.93 14.95
C ILE A 219 -8.40 -10.42 15.35
N GLU A 220 -9.37 -10.42 14.43
CA GLU A 220 -10.67 -11.08 14.63
C GLU A 220 -10.50 -12.57 14.95
N TYR A 221 -9.57 -13.24 14.28
CA TYR A 221 -9.20 -14.62 14.60
C TYR A 221 -8.59 -14.76 16.01
N PHE A 222 -7.70 -13.87 16.45
CA PHE A 222 -7.19 -13.89 17.83
C PHE A 222 -8.30 -13.66 18.86
N ASN A 223 -9.22 -12.74 18.59
CA ASN A 223 -10.40 -12.51 19.42
C ASN A 223 -11.31 -13.75 19.50
N LYS A 224 -11.46 -14.48 18.39
CA LYS A 224 -12.19 -15.76 18.34
C LYS A 224 -11.48 -16.87 19.12
N LEU A 225 -10.15 -16.90 19.10
CA LEU A 225 -9.33 -17.91 19.76
C LEU A 225 -9.26 -17.71 21.28
N LEU A 226 -9.19 -16.45 21.74
CA LEU A 226 -8.94 -16.09 23.14
C LEU A 226 -9.88 -16.79 24.14
N PRO A 227 -11.22 -16.80 23.99
CA PRO A 227 -12.11 -17.43 24.96
C PRO A 227 -11.77 -18.90 25.21
N TYR A 228 -11.44 -19.64 24.16
CA TYR A 228 -11.10 -21.07 24.24
C TYR A 228 -9.71 -21.28 24.85
N GLN A 229 -8.75 -20.40 24.56
CA GLN A 229 -7.44 -20.42 25.20
C GLN A 229 -7.57 -20.19 26.71
N LEU A 230 -8.43 -19.26 27.13
CA LEU A 230 -8.67 -18.98 28.54
C LEU A 230 -9.38 -20.14 29.24
N LEU A 231 -10.46 -20.68 28.65
CA LEU A 231 -11.17 -21.84 29.19
C LEU A 231 -10.27 -23.08 29.28
N SER A 232 -9.38 -23.29 28.31
CA SER A 232 -8.39 -24.37 28.34
C SER A 232 -7.49 -24.25 29.58
N ILE A 233 -6.99 -23.05 29.89
CA ILE A 233 -6.20 -22.80 31.11
C ILE A 233 -7.04 -23.02 32.38
N GLU A 234 -8.34 -22.71 32.35
CA GLU A 234 -9.25 -22.96 33.48
C GLU A 234 -9.48 -24.45 33.73
N GLU A 235 -9.59 -25.26 32.66
CA GLU A 235 -9.64 -26.71 32.76
C GLU A 235 -8.34 -27.27 33.36
N GLU A 236 -7.17 -26.73 32.98
CA GLU A 236 -5.89 -27.08 33.60
C GLU A 236 -5.83 -26.75 35.10
N CYS A 237 -6.51 -25.68 35.54
CA CYS A 237 -6.63 -25.35 36.97
C CYS A 237 -7.55 -26.32 37.72
N ALA A 238 -8.53 -26.91 37.03
CA ALA A 238 -9.50 -27.82 37.62
C ALA A 238 -8.97 -29.26 37.77
N VAL A 239 -7.80 -29.58 37.20
CA VAL A 239 -7.17 -30.90 37.34
C VAL A 239 -6.75 -31.13 38.79
N SER A 240 -6.98 -32.34 39.30
CA SER A 240 -6.63 -32.73 40.67
C SER A 240 -5.13 -32.62 41.00
N SER A 241 -4.26 -32.70 39.99
CA SER A 241 -2.81 -32.50 40.13
C SER A 241 -2.39 -31.03 40.17
N CYS A 242 -3.32 -30.08 39.97
CA CYS A 242 -3.03 -28.66 40.01
C CYS A 242 -2.83 -28.19 41.46
N THR A 243 -1.63 -27.72 41.78
CA THR A 243 -1.33 -27.12 43.09
C THR A 243 -1.79 -25.66 43.15
N SER A 244 -2.05 -25.12 44.35
CA SER A 244 -2.41 -23.70 44.52
C SER A 244 -1.37 -22.73 43.91
N THR A 245 -0.08 -23.09 43.98
CA THR A 245 0.99 -22.32 43.35
C THR A 245 0.89 -22.35 41.83
N LEU A 246 0.62 -23.52 41.24
CA LEU A 246 0.43 -23.67 39.79
C LEU A 246 -0.83 -22.94 39.32
N GLU A 247 -1.93 -23.06 40.05
CA GLU A 247 -3.17 -22.32 39.79
C GLU A 247 -2.91 -20.82 39.75
N THR A 248 -2.17 -20.28 40.71
CA THR A 248 -1.79 -18.86 40.73
C THR A 248 -1.03 -18.46 39.45
N LYS A 249 -0.08 -19.29 38.99
CA LYS A 249 0.65 -19.03 37.73
C LYS A 249 -0.21 -19.17 36.48
N ASN A 250 -1.16 -20.10 36.47
CA ASN A 250 -2.16 -20.19 35.42
C ASN A 250 -3.05 -18.95 35.36
N ARG A 251 -3.43 -18.39 36.52
CA ARG A 251 -4.21 -17.13 36.58
C ARG A 251 -3.40 -15.91 36.14
N ASP A 252 -2.11 -15.86 36.44
CA ASP A 252 -1.19 -14.83 35.91
C ASP A 252 -1.09 -14.92 34.38
N LEU A 253 -0.87 -16.12 33.84
CA LEU A 253 -0.82 -16.36 32.39
C LEU A 253 -2.15 -16.01 31.69
N HIS A 254 -3.27 -16.40 32.30
CA HIS A 254 -4.61 -16.07 31.82
C HIS A 254 -4.83 -14.54 31.71
N LYS A 255 -4.38 -13.76 32.72
CA LYS A 255 -4.41 -12.29 32.65
C LYS A 255 -3.50 -11.76 31.54
N SER A 256 -2.30 -12.32 31.38
CA SER A 256 -1.38 -11.91 30.31
C SER A 256 -1.93 -12.16 28.91
N PHE A 257 -2.61 -13.28 28.66
CA PHE A 257 -3.26 -13.51 27.36
C PHE A 257 -4.39 -12.51 27.08
N LYS A 258 -5.21 -12.17 28.08
CA LYS A 258 -6.21 -11.11 27.96
C LYS A 258 -5.56 -9.77 27.59
N HIS A 259 -4.48 -9.40 28.28
CA HIS A 259 -3.76 -8.15 28.03
C HIS A 259 -3.13 -8.15 26.62
N LEU A 260 -2.45 -9.23 26.23
CA LEU A 260 -1.86 -9.37 24.90
C LEU A 260 -2.90 -9.17 23.80
N ASN A 261 -4.07 -9.80 23.95
CA ASN A 261 -5.15 -9.66 22.98
C ASN A 261 -5.70 -8.22 22.92
N GLN A 262 -5.80 -7.52 24.04
CA GLN A 262 -6.17 -6.09 24.06
C GLN A 262 -5.15 -5.22 23.32
N VAL A 263 -3.86 -5.48 23.49
CA VAL A 263 -2.80 -4.75 22.77
C VAL A 263 -2.87 -5.00 21.27
N PHE A 264 -3.14 -6.23 20.83
CA PHE A 264 -3.38 -6.56 19.42
C PHE A 264 -4.56 -5.76 18.83
N ASN A 265 -5.69 -5.65 19.54
CA ASN A 265 -6.84 -4.82 19.13
C ASN A 265 -6.49 -3.32 19.07
N LYS A 266 -5.67 -2.83 20.01
CA LYS A 266 -5.17 -1.45 19.98
C LYS A 266 -4.29 -1.22 18.74
N LEU A 267 -3.35 -2.12 18.46
CA LEU A 267 -2.47 -2.07 17.28
C LEU A 267 -3.26 -2.09 15.97
N GLN A 268 -4.30 -2.92 15.89
CA GLN A 268 -5.24 -2.97 14.78
C GLN A 268 -5.83 -1.60 14.43
N SER A 269 -6.22 -0.84 15.46
CA SER A 269 -6.81 0.50 15.29
C SER A 269 -5.81 1.48 14.68
N TYR A 270 -4.55 1.46 15.12
CA TYR A 270 -3.50 2.32 14.56
C TYR A 270 -3.13 1.91 13.12
N ILE A 271 -3.03 0.61 12.82
CA ILE A 271 -2.76 0.14 11.45
C ILE A 271 -3.90 0.51 10.50
N SER A 272 -5.15 0.39 10.96
CA SER A 272 -6.32 0.81 10.17
C SER A 272 -6.34 2.31 9.91
N LEU A 273 -5.98 3.12 10.92
CA LEU A 273 -5.86 4.57 10.77
C LEU A 273 -4.72 4.95 9.81
N LEU A 274 -3.57 4.26 9.87
CA LEU A 274 -2.46 4.46 8.94
C LEU A 274 -2.87 4.16 7.49
N ALA A 275 -3.56 3.04 7.27
CA ALA A 275 -4.02 2.65 5.93
C ALA A 275 -5.13 3.57 5.39
N SER A 276 -5.89 4.22 6.26
CA SER A 276 -6.95 5.16 5.86
C SER A 276 -6.43 6.43 5.18
N GLN A 277 -5.13 6.73 5.30
CA GLN A 277 -4.50 7.92 4.70
C GLN A 277 -4.59 7.92 3.16
N SER A 278 -4.62 6.75 2.53
CA SER A 278 -4.82 6.61 1.07
C SER A 278 -6.30 6.65 0.64
N SER A 279 -7.23 6.84 1.58
CA SER A 279 -8.65 7.04 1.26
C SER A 279 -8.96 8.50 0.95
N LYS A 280 -9.89 8.73 0.01
CA LYS A 280 -10.36 10.09 -0.35
C LYS A 280 -11.02 10.81 0.83
N SER A 281 -11.67 10.05 1.72
CA SER A 281 -12.43 10.55 2.87
C SER A 281 -11.63 10.55 4.18
N CYS A 282 -10.30 10.47 4.15
CA CYS A 282 -9.51 10.40 5.38
C CYS A 282 -9.79 11.62 6.28
N PRO A 283 -10.30 11.41 7.52
CA PRO A 283 -10.64 12.50 8.42
C PRO A 283 -9.43 12.98 9.25
N HIS A 284 -8.26 12.35 9.09
CA HIS A 284 -7.10 12.60 9.94
C HIS A 284 -6.12 13.60 9.30
N PRO A 285 -5.92 14.78 9.91
CA PRO A 285 -5.01 15.80 9.40
C PRO A 285 -3.54 15.38 9.44
N LYS A 286 -2.76 15.79 8.43
CA LYS A 286 -1.31 15.53 8.36
C LYS A 286 -0.51 16.09 9.54
N ILE A 287 -0.96 17.21 10.10
CA ILE A 287 -0.32 17.86 11.25
C ILE A 287 -0.22 16.93 12.47
N ASN A 288 -1.09 15.92 12.54
CA ASN A 288 -1.11 14.95 13.64
C ASN A 288 -0.23 13.72 13.39
N HIS A 289 0.39 13.56 12.22
CA HIS A 289 1.24 12.42 11.88
C HIS A 289 2.38 12.18 12.89
N PRO A 290 3.13 13.19 13.37
CA PRO A 290 4.18 12.97 14.37
C PRO A 290 3.64 12.35 15.67
N ARG A 291 2.49 12.85 16.14
CA ARG A 291 1.83 12.32 17.35
C ARG A 291 1.31 10.90 17.11
N PHE A 292 0.73 10.65 15.94
CA PHE A 292 0.27 9.31 15.54
C PHE A 292 1.41 8.28 15.59
N PHE A 293 2.56 8.56 14.97
CA PHE A 293 3.70 7.64 14.95
C PHE A 293 4.32 7.43 16.33
N THR A 294 4.31 8.47 17.18
CA THR A 294 4.71 8.33 18.59
C THR A 294 3.80 7.35 19.34
N LEU A 295 2.48 7.44 19.12
CA LEU A 295 1.52 6.53 19.74
C LEU A 295 1.61 5.11 19.18
N LEU A 296 1.80 4.95 17.86
CA LEU A 296 2.03 3.63 17.25
C LEU A 296 3.29 2.97 17.82
N CYS A 297 4.37 3.74 17.99
CA CYS A 297 5.60 3.30 18.65
C CYS A 297 5.34 2.84 20.09
N GLN A 298 4.54 3.59 20.86
CA GLN A 298 4.13 3.17 22.20
C GLN A 298 3.35 1.85 22.18
N VAL A 299 2.42 1.65 21.24
CA VAL A 299 1.66 0.39 21.15
C VAL A 299 2.53 -0.81 20.79
N LEU A 300 3.56 -0.63 19.96
CA LEU A 300 4.53 -1.71 19.69
C LEU A 300 5.40 -2.02 20.92
N LYS A 301 5.72 -1.02 21.74
CA LYS A 301 6.34 -1.25 23.06
C LYS A 301 5.39 -2.00 23.98
N ASP A 302 4.12 -1.60 24.06
CA ASP A 302 3.09 -2.30 24.85
C ASP A 302 2.99 -3.78 24.39
N LEU A 303 3.12 -4.05 23.08
CA LEU A 303 3.10 -5.40 22.51
C LEU A 303 4.31 -6.23 22.95
N ASP A 304 5.52 -5.67 22.87
CA ASP A 304 6.74 -6.33 23.36
C ASP A 304 6.62 -6.71 24.85
N HIS A 305 6.16 -5.78 25.70
CA HIS A 305 5.93 -6.07 27.11
C HIS A 305 4.88 -7.16 27.33
N ALA A 306 3.74 -7.10 26.64
CA ALA A 306 2.68 -8.10 26.78
C ALA A 306 3.14 -9.50 26.37
N VAL A 307 3.94 -9.63 25.30
CA VAL A 307 4.52 -10.91 24.88
C VAL A 307 5.58 -11.42 25.86
N ARG A 308 6.39 -10.52 26.45
CA ARG A 308 7.34 -10.88 27.52
C ARG A 308 6.62 -11.41 28.75
N ASP A 309 5.52 -10.79 29.16
CA ASP A 309 4.73 -11.26 30.30
C ASP A 309 4.12 -12.64 30.05
N VAL A 310 3.56 -12.87 28.85
CA VAL A 310 3.09 -14.20 28.45
C VAL A 310 4.23 -15.22 28.51
N SER A 311 5.39 -14.90 27.91
CA SER A 311 6.57 -15.79 27.92
C SER A 311 7.05 -16.11 29.33
N LYS A 312 7.16 -15.09 30.19
CA LYS A 312 7.57 -15.22 31.60
C LYS A 312 6.61 -16.09 32.41
N HIS A 313 5.30 -15.82 32.32
CA HIS A 313 4.30 -16.56 33.06
C HIS A 313 4.17 -18.00 32.54
N TYR A 314 4.26 -18.21 31.23
CA TYR A 314 4.26 -19.53 30.63
C TYR A 314 5.48 -20.35 31.08
N ASN A 315 6.68 -19.77 31.05
CA ASN A 315 7.90 -20.45 31.50
C ASN A 315 7.84 -20.82 33.00
N SER A 316 7.30 -19.92 33.83
CA SER A 316 7.08 -20.18 35.25
C SER A 316 6.08 -21.32 35.49
N LYS A 317 4.99 -21.34 34.71
CA LYS A 317 3.97 -22.41 34.71
C LYS A 317 4.62 -23.75 34.35
N VAL A 318 5.30 -23.82 33.20
CA VAL A 318 5.98 -25.03 32.71
C VAL A 318 6.96 -25.58 33.73
N SER A 319 7.75 -24.71 34.37
CA SER A 319 8.71 -25.12 35.40
C SER A 319 8.07 -25.83 36.60
N LEU A 320 6.84 -25.43 36.97
CA LEU A 320 6.06 -26.09 38.03
C LEU A 320 5.39 -27.37 37.52
N GLU A 321 4.84 -27.35 36.30
CA GLU A 321 4.24 -28.53 35.67
C GLU A 321 5.24 -29.67 35.53
N HIS A 322 6.49 -29.37 35.15
CA HIS A 322 7.54 -30.39 34.96
C HIS A 322 7.96 -31.09 36.25
N GLN A 323 7.66 -30.49 37.41
CA GLN A 323 7.89 -31.06 38.73
C GLN A 323 6.75 -31.99 39.17
N LEU A 324 5.61 -31.99 38.48
CA LEU A 324 4.50 -32.88 38.80
C LEU A 324 4.85 -34.34 38.44
N PRO A 325 4.45 -35.32 39.28
CA PRO A 325 4.62 -36.74 38.95
C PRO A 325 3.87 -37.17 37.68
N THR A 326 2.82 -36.44 37.31
CA THR A 326 1.99 -36.69 36.13
C THR A 326 2.56 -36.11 34.83
N ALA A 327 3.71 -35.41 34.88
CA ALA A 327 4.29 -34.77 33.70
C ALA A 327 5.05 -35.80 32.83
N SER A 328 4.41 -36.25 31.75
CA SER A 328 5.05 -37.15 30.79
C SER A 328 6.15 -36.48 29.97
N GLN A 329 7.09 -37.28 29.46
CA GLN A 329 8.19 -36.78 28.64
C GLN A 329 7.70 -36.05 27.39
N LYS A 330 6.57 -36.50 26.82
CA LYS A 330 5.94 -35.87 25.65
C LYS A 330 5.41 -34.47 25.97
N LEU A 331 4.84 -34.28 27.17
CA LEU A 331 4.42 -32.96 27.63
C LEU A 331 5.64 -32.05 27.78
N LYS A 332 6.70 -32.53 28.44
CA LYS A 332 7.94 -31.77 28.67
C LYS A 332 8.57 -31.24 27.38
N THR A 333 8.75 -32.11 26.39
CA THR A 333 9.31 -31.71 25.09
C THR A 333 8.40 -30.75 24.33
N THR A 334 7.08 -30.93 24.41
CA THR A 334 6.13 -30.02 23.74
C THR A 334 6.14 -28.65 24.40
N ASP A 335 6.21 -28.57 25.72
CA ASP A 335 6.32 -27.32 26.46
C ASP A 335 7.58 -26.55 26.10
N GLU A 336 8.72 -27.24 25.97
CA GLU A 336 9.98 -26.63 25.51
C GLU A 336 9.82 -25.98 24.12
N CYS A 337 9.10 -26.64 23.21
CA CYS A 337 8.78 -26.07 21.90
C CYS A 337 7.88 -24.82 22.01
N VAL A 338 6.86 -24.85 22.89
CA VAL A 338 6.02 -23.66 23.14
C VAL A 338 6.85 -22.52 23.73
N VAL A 339 7.67 -22.78 24.74
CA VAL A 339 8.56 -21.79 25.35
C VAL A 339 9.52 -21.20 24.31
N SER A 340 10.13 -22.03 23.46
CA SER A 340 11.01 -21.59 22.38
C SER A 340 10.30 -20.68 21.38
N SER A 341 9.05 -21.00 21.02
CA SER A 341 8.24 -20.16 20.14
C SER A 341 7.88 -18.81 20.79
N LEU A 342 7.59 -18.78 22.10
CA LEU A 342 7.35 -17.55 22.85
C LEU A 342 8.61 -16.67 22.96
N ILE A 343 9.79 -17.26 23.17
CA ILE A 343 11.07 -16.54 23.15
C ILE A 343 11.33 -15.94 21.76
N SER A 344 11.00 -16.68 20.70
CA SER A 344 11.07 -16.16 19.33
C SER A 344 10.12 -14.98 19.13
N LEU A 345 8.89 -15.04 19.66
CA LEU A 345 7.94 -13.92 19.63
C LEU A 345 8.42 -12.69 20.40
N VAL A 346 9.00 -12.87 21.59
CA VAL A 346 9.64 -11.79 22.35
C VAL A 346 10.74 -11.12 21.51
N THR A 347 11.58 -11.93 20.86
CA THR A 347 12.65 -11.41 20.01
C THR A 347 12.10 -10.61 18.82
N CYS A 348 11.06 -11.11 18.15
CA CYS A 348 10.45 -10.44 17.00
C CYS A 348 9.79 -9.12 17.39
N THR A 349 9.00 -9.11 18.46
CA THR A 349 8.29 -7.90 18.94
C THR A 349 9.26 -6.84 19.48
N SER A 350 10.32 -7.27 20.17
CA SER A 350 11.42 -6.39 20.60
C SER A 350 12.14 -5.73 19.43
N LYS A 351 12.47 -6.50 18.38
CA LYS A 351 13.09 -5.98 17.16
C LYS A 351 12.18 -4.97 16.46
N LEU A 352 10.90 -5.30 16.30
CA LEU A 352 9.91 -4.43 15.64
C LEU A 352 9.72 -3.10 16.41
N SER A 353 9.62 -3.17 17.74
CA SER A 353 9.51 -2.00 18.62
C SER A 353 10.75 -1.09 18.54
N SER A 354 11.94 -1.69 18.58
CA SER A 354 13.22 -0.98 18.48
C SER A 354 13.41 -0.37 17.10
N PHE A 355 13.02 -1.09 16.04
CA PHE A 355 13.03 -0.62 14.66
C PHE A 355 12.17 0.64 14.47
N LEU A 356 10.92 0.61 14.95
CA LEU A 356 10.06 1.79 14.80
C LEU A 356 10.56 2.96 15.64
N SER A 357 11.04 2.70 16.86
CA SER A 357 11.63 3.72 17.73
C SER A 357 12.85 4.39 17.10
N GLY A 358 13.75 3.61 16.50
CA GLY A 358 14.97 4.11 15.87
C GLY A 358 14.75 4.85 14.54
N ASN A 359 13.58 4.70 13.92
CA ASN A 359 13.25 5.34 12.65
C ASN A 359 12.06 6.32 12.77
N ILE A 360 11.66 6.67 13.99
CA ILE A 360 10.47 7.51 14.24
C ILE A 360 10.58 8.90 13.57
N ASP A 361 11.78 9.47 13.52
CA ASP A 361 12.02 10.77 12.90
C ASP A 361 11.70 10.73 11.40
N PHE A 362 12.06 9.63 10.72
CA PHE A 362 11.75 9.46 9.30
C PHE A 362 10.24 9.37 9.08
N PHE A 363 9.53 8.59 9.89
CA PHE A 363 8.08 8.43 9.76
C PHE A 363 7.30 9.68 10.17
N SER A 364 7.84 10.48 11.09
CA SER A 364 7.22 11.72 11.59
C SER A 364 7.49 12.93 10.70
N GLN A 365 8.46 12.86 9.79
CA GLN A 365 8.73 13.93 8.83
C GLN A 365 7.59 14.07 7.82
N THR A 366 7.08 15.29 7.65
CA THR A 366 6.24 15.62 6.50
C THR A 366 7.04 15.45 5.22
N GLY A 367 6.56 14.60 4.31
CA GLY A 367 7.26 14.28 3.06
C GLY A 367 7.69 15.54 2.32
N GLY A 368 8.97 15.62 1.97
CA GLY A 368 9.59 16.79 1.30
C GLY A 368 9.16 16.99 -0.15
N TYR A 369 8.14 16.24 -0.63
CA TYR A 369 7.63 16.39 -1.98
C TYR A 369 6.81 17.67 -2.08
N ARG A 370 7.03 18.44 -3.15
CA ARG A 370 6.28 19.64 -3.49
C ARG A 370 5.36 19.31 -4.65
N THR A 371 4.08 19.63 -4.52
CA THR A 371 3.16 19.68 -5.65
C THR A 371 3.08 21.13 -6.14
N ARG A 372 3.16 21.31 -7.47
CA ARG A 372 2.99 22.63 -8.09
C ARG A 372 1.68 23.25 -7.61
N GLY A 373 1.70 24.51 -7.17
CA GLY A 373 0.51 25.18 -6.64
C GLY A 373 0.16 24.89 -5.17
N SER A 374 0.84 23.94 -4.52
CA SER A 374 0.65 23.64 -3.10
C SER A 374 1.76 24.20 -2.20
N SER A 375 2.68 24.97 -2.78
CA SER A 375 3.80 25.58 -2.08
C SER A 375 3.58 27.09 -2.05
N ILE A 376 3.78 27.70 -0.87
CA ILE A 376 3.73 29.15 -0.58
C ILE A 376 2.37 29.65 -0.09
N GLY A 377 1.84 29.03 0.95
CA GLY A 377 1.00 29.72 1.92
C GLY A 377 1.73 29.70 3.26
N ASN A 378 2.16 30.85 3.77
CA ASN A 378 2.62 30.99 5.17
C ASN A 378 1.44 30.89 6.17
N ASP A 379 0.31 30.32 5.74
CA ASP A 379 -0.89 30.21 6.54
C ASP A 379 -0.79 28.93 7.39
N PRO A 380 -0.68 29.02 8.73
CA PRO A 380 -0.61 27.87 9.61
C PRO A 380 -1.90 27.02 9.60
N THR A 381 -2.97 27.49 8.95
CA THR A 381 -4.22 26.74 8.76
C THR A 381 -4.23 25.86 7.50
N MET A 382 -3.29 26.06 6.56
CA MET A 382 -3.23 25.25 5.34
C MET A 382 -2.42 23.97 5.58
N GLU A 383 -3.12 22.84 5.59
CA GLU A 383 -2.49 21.51 5.52
C GLU A 383 -1.50 21.47 4.34
N GLY A 384 -0.28 21.01 4.61
CA GLY A 384 0.82 20.97 3.63
C GLY A 384 0.53 20.12 2.36
N PRO A 385 1.53 19.96 1.46
CA PRO A 385 1.32 19.37 0.14
C PRO A 385 0.60 18.03 0.20
N ARG A 386 -0.57 17.92 -0.47
CA ARG A 386 -1.38 16.69 -0.55
C ARG A 386 -1.29 16.11 -1.96
N SER A 387 -0.96 14.82 -2.05
CA SER A 387 -1.04 14.04 -3.30
C SER A 387 -2.33 13.24 -3.32
N ASN A 388 -3.04 13.25 -4.44
CA ASN A 388 -4.24 12.42 -4.62
C ASN A 388 -3.83 10.96 -4.90
N PRO A 389 -4.51 9.95 -4.31
CA PRO A 389 -4.25 8.54 -4.61
C PRO A 389 -4.31 8.20 -6.12
N ALA A 390 -5.12 8.93 -6.91
CA ALA A 390 -5.24 8.75 -8.35
C ALA A 390 -3.93 9.01 -9.13
N THR A 391 -2.98 9.76 -8.56
CA THR A 391 -1.68 10.05 -9.19
C THR A 391 -0.89 8.78 -9.49
N VAL A 392 -1.03 7.72 -8.69
CA VAL A 392 -0.42 6.41 -8.94
C VAL A 392 -0.99 5.78 -10.21
N GLN A 393 -2.32 5.81 -10.37
CA GLN A 393 -3.01 5.26 -11.55
C GLN A 393 -2.64 6.04 -12.81
N PHE A 394 -2.53 7.37 -12.73
CA PHE A 394 -2.10 8.20 -13.85
C PHE A 394 -0.67 7.88 -14.28
N ARG A 395 0.25 7.70 -13.32
CA ARG A 395 1.61 7.25 -13.63
C ARG A 395 1.61 5.88 -14.31
N GLN A 396 0.87 4.90 -13.77
CA GLN A 396 0.80 3.57 -14.37
C GLN A 396 0.22 3.62 -15.79
N LYS A 397 -0.84 4.41 -16.01
CA LYS A 397 -1.42 4.63 -17.34
C LYS A 397 -0.42 5.25 -18.31
N ALA A 398 0.35 6.24 -17.86
CA ALA A 398 1.40 6.88 -18.66
C ALA A 398 2.54 5.91 -18.98
N ALA A 399 3.02 5.14 -18.00
CA ALA A 399 4.05 4.12 -18.18
C ALA A 399 3.60 3.03 -19.16
N ASN A 400 2.36 2.55 -19.04
CA ASN A 400 1.79 1.59 -19.97
C ASN A 400 1.70 2.16 -21.38
N TYR A 401 1.27 3.41 -21.54
CA TYR A 401 1.22 4.08 -22.84
C TYR A 401 2.62 4.21 -23.47
N LEU A 402 3.62 4.66 -22.71
CA LEU A 402 5.00 4.73 -23.19
C LEU A 402 5.56 3.35 -23.54
N GLY A 403 5.22 2.33 -22.74
CA GLY A 403 5.54 0.93 -23.01
C GLY A 403 4.96 0.46 -24.35
N LEU A 404 3.70 0.81 -24.65
CA LEU A 404 3.08 0.50 -25.94
C LEU A 404 3.77 1.20 -27.10
N LEU A 405 4.29 2.41 -26.91
CA LEU A 405 5.04 3.14 -27.95
C LEU A 405 6.41 2.51 -28.24
N THR A 406 7.00 1.83 -27.27
CA THR A 406 8.28 1.11 -27.44
C THR A 406 8.13 -0.29 -28.02
N ILE A 407 6.91 -0.83 -28.14
CA ILE A 407 6.69 -2.12 -28.79
C ILE A 407 6.87 -1.91 -30.30
N PRO A 408 7.81 -2.61 -30.95
CA PRO A 408 7.91 -2.57 -32.40
C PRO A 408 6.58 -3.03 -32.99
N CYS A 409 6.05 -2.26 -33.94
CA CYS A 409 4.78 -2.57 -34.58
C CYS A 409 4.88 -4.01 -35.12
N PRO A 410 3.99 -4.93 -34.73
CA PRO A 410 4.04 -6.30 -35.23
C PRO A 410 3.93 -6.27 -36.76
N ASP A 411 4.64 -7.19 -37.42
CA ASP A 411 4.62 -7.30 -38.88
C ASP A 411 3.18 -7.41 -39.37
N SER A 412 2.67 -6.30 -39.89
CA SER A 412 1.30 -6.22 -40.37
C SER A 412 1.28 -6.63 -41.83
N VAL A 413 0.41 -7.58 -42.18
CA VAL A 413 0.17 -7.87 -43.59
C VAL A 413 -0.40 -6.63 -44.28
N PRO A 414 0.11 -6.25 -45.46
CA PRO A 414 -0.42 -5.10 -46.19
C PRO A 414 -1.94 -5.18 -46.33
N HIS A 415 -2.63 -4.04 -46.18
CA HIS A 415 -4.10 -3.95 -46.14
C HIS A 415 -4.78 -4.72 -47.29
N LYS A 416 -4.19 -4.66 -48.49
CA LYS A 416 -4.69 -5.40 -49.68
C LYS A 416 -4.74 -6.91 -49.44
N THR A 417 -3.70 -7.48 -48.82
CA THR A 417 -3.61 -8.89 -48.47
C THR A 417 -4.60 -9.24 -47.35
N ALA A 418 -4.76 -8.37 -46.35
CA ALA A 418 -5.73 -8.55 -45.27
C ALA A 418 -7.18 -8.61 -45.78
N VAL A 419 -7.54 -7.72 -46.70
CA VAL A 419 -8.88 -7.70 -47.33
C VAL A 419 -9.12 -8.97 -48.15
N GLN A 420 -8.13 -9.43 -48.91
CA GLN A 420 -8.24 -10.67 -49.68
C GLN A 420 -8.41 -11.89 -48.76
N ASN A 421 -7.60 -11.99 -47.70
CA ASN A 421 -7.70 -13.07 -46.72
C ASN A 421 -9.07 -13.08 -46.02
N ARG A 422 -9.60 -11.91 -45.66
CA ARG A 422 -10.95 -11.78 -45.10
C ARG A 422 -12.02 -12.30 -46.05
N LYS A 423 -11.93 -11.96 -47.34
CA LYS A 423 -12.88 -12.43 -48.36
C LYS A 423 -12.84 -13.96 -48.49
N THR A 424 -11.65 -14.54 -48.52
CA THR A 424 -11.47 -16.00 -48.54
C THR A 424 -12.05 -16.67 -47.30
N LEU A 425 -11.80 -16.12 -46.11
CA LEU A 425 -12.30 -16.68 -44.84
C LEU A 425 -13.82 -16.61 -44.74
N LEU A 426 -14.43 -15.51 -45.14
CA LEU A 426 -15.89 -15.36 -45.16
C LEU A 426 -16.55 -16.35 -46.13
N SER A 427 -16.01 -16.49 -47.35
CA SER A 427 -16.51 -17.48 -48.31
C SER A 427 -16.37 -18.92 -47.78
N SER A 428 -15.27 -19.22 -47.08
CA SER A 428 -15.03 -20.54 -46.49
C SER A 428 -15.99 -20.82 -45.32
N ALA A 429 -16.27 -19.81 -44.50
CA ALA A 429 -17.19 -19.91 -43.37
C ALA A 429 -18.64 -20.11 -43.84
N GLU A 430 -19.07 -19.35 -44.85
CA GLU A 430 -20.40 -19.48 -45.47
C GLU A 430 -20.60 -20.87 -46.10
N SER A 431 -19.57 -21.40 -46.76
CA SER A 431 -19.58 -22.76 -47.32
C SER A 431 -19.71 -23.83 -46.22
N LYS A 432 -18.97 -23.69 -45.11
CA LYS A 432 -19.04 -24.60 -43.97
C LYS A 432 -20.39 -24.57 -43.27
N GLU A 433 -20.98 -23.38 -43.07
CA GLU A 433 -22.31 -23.24 -42.47
C GLU A 433 -23.40 -23.84 -43.37
N GLY A 434 -23.32 -23.62 -44.68
CA GLY A 434 -24.21 -24.23 -45.67
C GLY A 434 -24.17 -25.76 -45.63
N LEU A 435 -22.97 -26.34 -45.59
CA LEU A 435 -22.79 -27.79 -45.49
C LEU A 435 -23.32 -28.35 -44.16
N SER A 436 -23.10 -27.64 -43.04
CA SER A 436 -23.64 -28.03 -41.74
C SER A 436 -25.16 -28.06 -41.72
N LYS A 437 -25.83 -27.06 -42.31
CA LYS A 437 -27.31 -27.01 -42.42
C LYS A 437 -27.85 -28.17 -43.26
N GLN A 438 -27.17 -28.49 -44.37
CA GLN A 438 -27.53 -29.65 -45.20
C GLN A 438 -27.38 -30.95 -44.41
N LEU A 439 -26.27 -31.14 -43.69
CA LEU A 439 -26.04 -32.33 -42.88
C LEU A 439 -27.11 -32.53 -41.80
N THR A 440 -27.48 -31.46 -41.08
CA THR A 440 -28.54 -31.52 -40.06
C THR A 440 -29.89 -31.87 -40.68
N THR A 441 -30.20 -31.32 -41.87
CA THR A 441 -31.44 -31.64 -42.59
C THR A 441 -31.48 -33.11 -43.01
N PHE A 442 -30.35 -33.65 -43.50
CA PHE A 442 -30.24 -35.07 -43.82
C PHE A 442 -30.40 -35.97 -42.60
N GLN A 443 -29.74 -35.64 -41.48
CA GLN A 443 -29.90 -36.40 -40.22
C GLN A 443 -31.34 -36.42 -39.73
N GLN A 444 -32.04 -35.28 -39.77
CA GLN A 444 -33.46 -35.23 -39.39
C GLN A 444 -34.35 -36.07 -40.32
N ARG A 445 -34.05 -36.07 -41.62
CA ARG A 445 -34.80 -36.88 -42.59
C ARG A 445 -34.57 -38.38 -42.35
N VAL A 446 -33.33 -38.78 -42.07
CA VAL A 446 -33.00 -40.17 -41.71
C VAL A 446 -33.75 -40.58 -40.44
N GLY A 447 -33.72 -39.76 -39.39
CA GLY A 447 -34.44 -40.07 -38.14
C GLY A 447 -35.96 -40.22 -38.33
N ARG A 448 -36.60 -39.43 -39.19
CA ARG A 448 -38.02 -39.62 -39.53
C ARG A 448 -38.26 -40.95 -40.26
N LEU A 449 -37.41 -41.29 -41.22
CA LEU A 449 -37.52 -42.56 -41.95
C LEU A 449 -37.30 -43.77 -41.02
N GLU A 450 -36.44 -43.64 -40.01
CA GLU A 450 -36.27 -44.66 -38.97
C GLU A 450 -37.53 -44.81 -38.11
N GLN A 451 -38.16 -43.70 -37.70
CA GLN A 451 -39.44 -43.72 -36.97
C GLN A 451 -40.58 -44.34 -37.80
N ASP A 452 -40.70 -43.96 -39.07
CA ASP A 452 -41.72 -44.52 -39.97
C ASP A 452 -41.51 -46.03 -40.16
N LYS A 453 -40.25 -46.47 -40.31
CA LYS A 453 -39.91 -47.88 -40.38
C LYS A 453 -40.34 -48.64 -39.12
N GLU A 454 -40.09 -48.11 -37.93
CA GLU A 454 -40.55 -48.71 -36.67
C GLU A 454 -42.08 -48.75 -36.57
N HIS A 455 -42.75 -47.66 -36.94
CA HIS A 455 -44.22 -47.60 -36.98
C HIS A 455 -44.82 -48.69 -37.86
N TYR A 456 -44.37 -48.81 -39.11
CA TYR A 456 -44.88 -49.85 -40.03
C TYR A 456 -44.53 -51.26 -39.57
N MET A 457 -43.40 -51.46 -38.89
CA MET A 457 -43.04 -52.75 -38.30
C MET A 457 -44.01 -53.16 -37.19
N LEU A 458 -44.40 -52.22 -36.31
CA LEU A 458 -45.39 -52.45 -35.27
C LEU A 458 -46.79 -52.69 -35.85
N GLU A 459 -47.17 -51.94 -36.88
CA GLU A 459 -48.44 -52.11 -37.57
C GLU A 459 -48.54 -53.51 -38.22
N LEU A 460 -47.46 -53.96 -38.86
CA LEU A 460 -47.37 -55.31 -39.42
C LEU A 460 -47.54 -56.39 -38.34
N GLN A 461 -46.87 -56.24 -37.18
CA GLN A 461 -47.00 -57.17 -36.06
C GLN A 461 -48.44 -57.21 -35.51
N LEU A 462 -49.08 -56.06 -35.36
CA LEU A 462 -50.48 -55.99 -34.92
C LEU A 462 -51.43 -56.65 -35.92
N LEU A 463 -51.18 -56.46 -37.23
CA LEU A 463 -51.97 -57.09 -38.28
C LEU A 463 -51.81 -58.60 -38.26
N GLN A 464 -50.60 -59.09 -38.01
CA GLN A 464 -50.31 -60.52 -37.89
C GLN A 464 -51.02 -61.14 -36.68
N ILE A 465 -51.04 -60.47 -35.52
CA ILE A 465 -51.80 -60.92 -34.35
C ILE A 465 -53.31 -60.95 -34.64
N LYS A 466 -53.86 -59.93 -35.31
CA LYS A 466 -55.28 -59.93 -35.71
C LYS A 466 -55.61 -61.07 -36.66
N TYR A 467 -54.73 -61.33 -37.62
CA TYR A 467 -54.86 -62.43 -38.57
C TYR A 467 -54.84 -63.78 -37.85
N ASP A 468 -53.89 -64.00 -36.94
CA ASP A 468 -53.81 -65.23 -36.14
C ASP A 468 -55.06 -65.43 -35.27
N ASN A 469 -55.59 -64.36 -34.68
CA ASN A 469 -56.84 -64.41 -33.91
C ASN A 469 -58.06 -64.74 -34.77
N GLU A 470 -58.16 -64.17 -35.97
CA GLU A 470 -59.23 -64.54 -36.91
C GLU A 470 -59.09 -65.98 -37.39
N ILE A 471 -57.87 -66.47 -37.66
CA ILE A 471 -57.65 -67.90 -37.94
C ILE A 471 -58.14 -68.76 -36.78
N GLN A 472 -57.85 -68.38 -35.53
CA GLN A 472 -58.33 -69.13 -34.37
C GLN A 472 -59.86 -69.12 -34.26
N LYS A 473 -60.52 -67.99 -34.53
CA LYS A 473 -61.99 -67.90 -34.57
C LYS A 473 -62.56 -68.77 -35.69
N VAL A 474 -62.00 -68.71 -36.90
CA VAL A 474 -62.40 -69.54 -38.03
C VAL A 474 -62.26 -71.01 -37.65
N LYS A 475 -61.13 -71.44 -37.07
CA LYS A 475 -60.96 -72.82 -36.59
C LYS A 475 -61.97 -73.22 -35.51
N LYS A 476 -62.36 -72.29 -34.63
CA LYS A 476 -63.37 -72.54 -33.60
C LYS A 476 -64.76 -72.70 -34.23
N ILE A 477 -65.11 -71.81 -35.16
CA ILE A 477 -66.35 -71.90 -35.93
C ILE A 477 -66.36 -73.18 -36.76
N GLU A 478 -65.26 -73.56 -37.43
CA GLU A 478 -65.15 -74.83 -38.16
C GLU A 478 -65.35 -76.04 -37.25
N LYS A 479 -64.86 -76.01 -36.00
CA LYS A 479 -65.14 -77.06 -35.02
C LYS A 479 -66.61 -77.10 -34.62
N GLU A 480 -67.23 -75.95 -34.37
CA GLU A 480 -68.67 -75.84 -34.07
C GLU A 480 -69.53 -76.28 -35.27
N LEU A 481 -69.10 -75.95 -36.50
CA LEU A 481 -69.73 -76.36 -37.75
C LEU A 481 -69.53 -77.86 -38.00
N GLN A 482 -68.39 -78.45 -37.62
CA GLN A 482 -68.18 -79.90 -37.63
C GLN A 482 -69.01 -80.62 -36.56
N GLU A 483 -69.24 -80.02 -35.39
CA GLU A 483 -70.17 -80.57 -34.38
C GLU A 483 -71.63 -80.50 -34.86
N ILE A 484 -72.03 -79.41 -35.52
CA ILE A 484 -73.34 -79.28 -36.16
C ILE A 484 -73.46 -80.25 -37.35
N LYS A 485 -72.39 -80.42 -38.15
CA LYS A 485 -72.34 -81.36 -39.27
C LYS A 485 -72.32 -82.82 -38.78
N ARG A 486 -71.72 -83.13 -37.63
CA ARG A 486 -71.86 -84.45 -36.96
C ARG A 486 -73.26 -84.69 -36.41
N ARG A 487 -73.98 -83.64 -36.00
CA ARG A 487 -75.42 -83.71 -35.71
C ARG A 487 -76.29 -83.83 -36.97
N SER A 488 -75.77 -83.43 -38.14
CA SER A 488 -76.47 -83.47 -39.43
C SER A 488 -76.07 -84.64 -40.35
N GLN A 489 -74.97 -85.35 -40.08
CA GLN A 489 -74.47 -86.52 -40.84
C GLN A 489 -75.07 -87.84 -40.35
N ARG A 490 -76.40 -87.87 -40.20
CA ARG A 490 -77.20 -89.11 -40.14
C ARG A 490 -77.95 -89.41 -41.44
N THR A 491 -77.74 -88.62 -42.49
CA THR A 491 -78.31 -88.88 -43.81
C THR A 491 -77.28 -88.54 -44.90
N ASP A 492 -76.69 -89.64 -45.38
CA ASP A 492 -76.26 -89.95 -46.73
C ASP A 492 -75.07 -89.26 -47.41
N SER A 493 -74.41 -90.13 -48.17
CA SER A 493 -73.06 -90.12 -48.73
C SER A 493 -73.04 -89.97 -50.26
N ILE A 494 -71.82 -89.81 -50.80
CA ILE A 494 -71.25 -90.36 -52.06
C ILE A 494 -70.72 -89.32 -53.10
N GLU A 495 -69.37 -89.34 -53.26
CA GLU A 495 -68.50 -89.38 -54.47
C GLU A 495 -68.65 -88.30 -55.59
N ASP A 496 -67.66 -87.87 -56.40
CA ASP A 496 -66.24 -88.25 -56.62
C ASP A 496 -65.48 -87.25 -57.55
N ASN A 497 -64.14 -87.22 -57.41
CA ASN A 497 -63.00 -87.09 -58.37
C ASN A 497 -62.97 -86.16 -59.63
N ILE A 498 -61.83 -85.48 -59.88
CA ILE A 498 -60.77 -85.79 -60.91
C ILE A 498 -59.72 -84.62 -61.08
N THR A 499 -58.48 -85.04 -61.29
CA THR A 499 -57.11 -84.46 -61.43
C THR A 499 -56.79 -83.62 -62.70
N ILE A 500 -55.66 -82.86 -62.75
CA ILE A 500 -54.53 -82.96 -63.74
C ILE A 500 -53.49 -81.78 -63.67
N VAL A 501 -52.22 -82.15 -63.37
CA VAL A 501 -50.86 -81.88 -63.97
C VAL A 501 -50.28 -80.46 -64.30
N MET A 502 -48.97 -80.29 -63.98
CA MET A 502 -48.00 -79.17 -64.21
C MET A 502 -47.50 -78.99 -65.68
N PRO A 503 -46.62 -77.99 -66.00
CA PRO A 503 -45.14 -78.23 -66.03
C PRO A 503 -44.21 -76.99 -65.78
N SER A 504 -42.89 -77.26 -65.87
CA SER A 504 -41.65 -76.57 -65.43
C SER A 504 -40.85 -75.77 -66.49
N ALA A 505 -39.89 -74.90 -66.06
CA ALA A 505 -38.54 -74.60 -66.65
C ALA A 505 -37.85 -73.43 -65.86
N SER A 506 -36.69 -73.57 -65.17
CA SER A 506 -35.27 -73.32 -65.58
C SER A 506 -34.98 -71.93 -66.19
N THR A 507 -33.93 -71.13 -65.95
CA THR A 507 -32.59 -71.18 -65.31
C THR A 507 -31.95 -69.78 -65.47
N SER A 508 -31.03 -69.34 -64.59
CA SER A 508 -29.68 -68.85 -64.96
C SER A 508 -28.92 -68.22 -63.78
N GLU A 509 -27.64 -68.58 -63.73
CA GLU A 509 -26.59 -68.18 -62.78
C GLU A 509 -25.93 -66.86 -63.19
N THR A 510 -25.32 -66.14 -62.24
CA THR A 510 -23.92 -65.67 -62.39
C THR A 510 -23.28 -65.37 -61.04
N GLN A 511 -22.15 -66.03 -60.77
CA GLN A 511 -21.19 -65.71 -59.71
C GLN A 511 -20.21 -64.62 -60.18
N SER A 512 -19.70 -63.78 -59.27
CA SER A 512 -18.28 -63.38 -59.26
C SER A 512 -17.83 -62.93 -57.86
N LYS A 513 -16.55 -63.22 -57.58
CA LYS A 513 -15.85 -63.28 -56.28
C LYS A 513 -15.21 -61.93 -55.88
N PRO A 514 -14.64 -61.82 -54.65
CA PRO A 514 -14.14 -60.59 -54.02
C PRO A 514 -12.65 -60.33 -54.25
N SER A 515 -12.18 -59.13 -53.93
CA SER A 515 -10.76 -58.80 -53.74
C SER A 515 -10.56 -57.76 -52.64
N VAL A 516 -9.62 -58.09 -51.76
CA VAL A 516 -9.06 -57.36 -50.63
C VAL A 516 -7.91 -56.48 -51.12
N LEU A 517 -7.65 -55.30 -50.50
CA LEU A 517 -6.35 -54.91 -49.87
C LEU A 517 -6.14 -53.38 -49.73
N THR A 518 -5.78 -53.01 -48.49
CA THR A 518 -4.77 -52.01 -48.02
C THR A 518 -4.91 -50.50 -48.24
N SER A 519 -4.99 -49.81 -47.09
CA SER A 519 -4.08 -48.78 -46.56
C SER A 519 -3.38 -47.79 -47.51
N GLN A 520 -3.71 -46.50 -47.35
CA GLN A 520 -2.78 -45.47 -46.88
C GLN A 520 -3.55 -44.37 -46.13
#